data_AF-A0A941HJD7-F1
#
_entry.id   AF-A0A941HJD7-F1
#
_cell.length_a   1.000
_cell.length_b   1.000
_cell.length_c   1.000
_cell.angle_alpha   90.00
_cell.angle_beta   90.00
_cell.angle_gamma   90.00
#
_symmetry.space_group_name_H-M   'P 1'
#
loop_
_entity.id
_entity.type
_entity.pdbx_description
1 polymer ?
#
loop_
_entity_poly.entity_id
_entity_poly.type
_entity_poly.pdbx_seq_one_letter_code
_entity_poly.pdbx_strand_id
1 'polypeptide(L)' 'MKKALKIISTISILIFLVSLISSKFMDPNTLNTTDTRSLFVVIYLFTSLSYYKIENNEKSTIIKDLKARLGEE' A
#
# COMPACT_ATOMS: atom_id res chain seq x y z
N MET A 1 14.42 3.52 3.75
CA MET A 1 13.00 3.95 3.74
C MET A 1 12.13 3.15 2.77
N LYS A 2 12.46 3.03 1.47
CA LYS A 2 11.66 2.28 0.48
C LYS A 2 11.37 0.82 0.85
N LYS A 3 12.38 0.11 1.36
CA LYS A 3 12.27 -1.29 1.82
C LYS A 3 11.36 -1.44 3.05
N ALA A 4 11.45 -0.51 4.01
CA ALA A 4 10.63 -0.51 5.20
C ALA A 4 9.15 -0.26 4.87
N LEU A 5 8.86 0.72 4.00
CA LEU A 5 7.50 0.96 3.49
C LEU A 5 6.93 -0.25 2.75
N LYS A 6 7.75 -0.93 1.95
CA LYS A 6 7.34 -2.15 1.25
C LYS A 6 6.99 -3.28 2.23
N ILE A 7 7.80 -3.46 3.27
CA ILE A 7 7.59 -4.45 4.33
C ILE A 7 6.30 -4.14 5.10
N ILE A 8 6.08 -2.89 5.52
CA ILE A 8 4.86 -2.47 6.24
C ILE A 8 3.62 -2.69 5.37
N SER A 9 3.69 -2.36 4.08
CA SER A 9 2.59 -2.60 3.14
C SER A 9 2.27 -4.09 2.99
N THR A 10 3.29 -4.95 2.89
CA THR A 10 3.10 -6.41 2.79
C THR A 10 2.53 -6.99 4.07
N ILE A 11 3.02 -6.56 5.24
CA ILE A 11 2.51 -7.02 6.54
C ILE A 11 1.06 -6.58 6.73
N SER A 12 0.71 -5.36 6.32
CA SER A 12 -0.65 -4.83 6.43
C SER A 12 -1.65 -5.62 5.57
N ILE A 13 -1.27 -6.01 4.34
CA ILE A 13 -2.14 -6.83 3.47
C ILE A 13 -2.35 -8.25 4.02
N LEU A 14 -1.31 -8.83 4.63
CA LEU A 14 -1.37 -10.16 5.24
C LEU A 14 -2.28 -10.16 6.46
N ILE A 15 -2.16 -9.16 7.32
CA ILE A 15 -3.04 -8.98 8.49
C ILE A 15 -4.50 -8.80 8.05
N PHE A 16 -4.73 -8.02 6.99
CA PHE A 16 -6.07 -7.83 6.43
C PHE A 16 -6.69 -9.14 5.94
N LEU A 17 -5.92 -9.96 5.20
CA LEU A 17 -6.37 -11.27 4.71
C LEU A 17 -6.72 -12.23 5.86
N VAL A 18 -5.88 -12.29 6.89
CA VAL A 18 -6.13 -13.12 8.08
C VAL A 18 -7.38 -12.66 8.82
N SER A 19 -7.55 -11.34 9.00
CA SER A 19 -8.71 -10.76 9.65
C SER A 19 -10.02 -11.00 8.86
N LEU A 20 -9.95 -10.91 7.53
CA LEU A 20 -11.08 -11.20 6.64
C LEU A 20 -11.54 -12.65 6.77
N ILE A 21 -10.61 -13.60 6.76
CA ILE A 21 -10.91 -15.02 6.90
C ILE A 21 -11.48 -15.28 8.30
N SER A 22 -10.85 -14.75 9.36
CA SER A 22 -11.31 -14.92 10.74
C SER A 22 -12.73 -14.37 10.97
N SER A 23 -13.10 -13.28 10.30
CA SER A 23 -14.44 -12.69 10.40
C SER A 23 -15.56 -13.57 9.84
N LYS A 24 -15.25 -14.53 8.95
CA LYS A 24 -16.22 -15.52 8.45
C LYS A 24 -16.51 -16.65 9.43
N PHE A 25 -15.63 -16.89 10.39
CA PHE A 25 -15.73 -17.98 11.37
C PHE A 25 -16.17 -17.51 12.76
N MET A 26 -16.39 -16.21 12.94
CA MET A 26 -16.75 -15.59 14.22
C MET A 26 -18.15 -14.97 14.12
N ASP A 27 -18.99 -15.21 15.14
CA ASP A 27 -20.40 -14.82 15.16
C ASP A 27 -20.57 -13.31 14.91
N PRO A 28 -21.36 -12.89 13.89
CA PRO A 28 -21.49 -11.49 13.46
C PRO A 28 -22.04 -10.55 14.53
N ASN A 29 -22.60 -11.07 15.62
CA ASN A 29 -23.12 -10.28 16.75
C ASN A 29 -22.06 -9.89 17.79
N THR A 30 -20.80 -10.33 17.67
CA THR A 30 -19.78 -10.08 18.69
C THR A 30 -18.86 -8.88 18.41
N LEU A 31 -18.85 -8.34 17.18
CA LEU A 31 -17.97 -7.24 16.80
C LEU A 31 -18.68 -6.30 15.81
N ASN A 32 -18.75 -5.01 16.15
CA ASN A 32 -19.11 -3.92 15.21
C ASN A 32 -18.03 -3.82 14.10
N THR A 33 -18.07 -4.73 13.13
CA THR A 33 -17.00 -5.01 12.16
C THR A 33 -16.94 -4.06 10.95
N THR A 34 -17.91 -3.16 10.79
CA THR A 34 -18.01 -2.29 9.61
C THR A 34 -17.00 -1.14 9.65
N ASP A 35 -16.79 -0.53 10.83
CA ASP A 35 -15.90 0.63 10.97
C ASP A 35 -14.43 0.24 10.89
N THR A 36 -14.06 -0.88 11.50
CA THR A 36 -12.68 -1.39 11.49
C THR A 36 -12.28 -1.84 10.08
N ARG A 37 -13.18 -2.49 9.34
CA ARG A 37 -12.94 -2.88 7.95
C ARG A 37 -12.75 -1.66 7.04
N SER A 38 -13.56 -0.61 7.21
CA SER A 38 -13.41 0.64 6.46
C SER A 38 -12.05 1.29 6.71
N LEU A 39 -11.61 1.34 7.98
CA LEU A 39 -10.30 1.86 8.37
C LEU A 39 -9.15 1.15 7.65
N PHE A 40 -9.17 -0.18 7.59
CA PHE A 40 -8.13 -0.96 6.87
C PHE A 40 -8.10 -0.68 5.37
N VAL A 41 -9.27 -0.50 4.74
CA VAL A 41 -9.36 -0.14 3.31
C VAL A 41 -8.74 1.24 3.06
N VAL A 42 -9.02 2.22 3.92
CA VAL A 42 -8.44 3.57 3.81
C VAL A 42 -6.92 3.54 3.97
N ILE A 43 -6.41 2.78 4.95
CA ILE A 43 -4.97 2.61 5.17
C ILE A 43 -4.30 1.98 3.95
N TYR A 44 -4.92 0.94 3.37
CA TYR A 44 -4.43 0.31 2.14
C TYR A 44 -4.36 1.31 0.98
N LEU A 45 -5.44 2.07 0.76
CA LEU A 45 -5.53 3.02 -0.34
C LEU A 45 -4.46 4.12 -0.23
N PHE A 46 -4.31 4.69 0.98
CA PHE A 46 -3.34 5.76 1.25
C PHE A 46 -1.89 5.29 1.08
N THR A 47 -1.61 4.08 1.56
CA THR A 47 -0.28 3.47 1.46
C THR A 47 0.07 3.16 0.00
N SER A 48 -0.89 2.60 -0.75
CA SER A 48 -0.73 2.30 -2.18
C SER A 48 -0.45 3.55 -3.00
N LEU A 49 -1.26 4.61 -2.80
CA LEU A 49 -1.08 5.88 -3.48
C LEU A 49 0.30 6.51 -3.19
N SER A 50 0.73 6.46 -1.93
CA SER A 50 2.04 6.96 -1.52
C SER A 50 3.18 6.17 -2.18
N TYR A 51 3.05 4.85 -2.26
CA TYR A 51 4.03 3.99 -2.93
C TYR A 51 4.14 4.31 -4.43
N TYR A 52 3.01 4.41 -5.14
CA TYR A 52 3.02 4.72 -6.57
C TYR A 52 3.57 6.12 -6.87
N LYS A 53 3.28 7.12 -6.01
CA LYS A 53 3.85 8.46 -6.15
C LYS A 53 5.38 8.44 -6.07
N ILE A 54 5.94 7.68 -5.12
CA ILE A 54 7.39 7.53 -4.96
C ILE A 54 7.98 6.81 -6.18
N GLU A 55 7.35 5.71 -6.62
CA GLU A 55 7.82 4.95 -7.78
C GLU A 55 7.81 5.81 -9.06
N ASN A 56 6.77 6.61 -9.28
CA ASN A 56 6.68 7.51 -10.41
C ASN A 56 7.77 8.59 -10.38
N ASN A 57 8.02 9.20 -9.23
CA ASN A 57 9.08 10.20 -9.08
C ASN A 57 10.46 9.61 -9.35
N GLU A 58 10.76 8.42 -8.84
CA GLU A 58 12.04 7.76 -9.13
C GLU A 58 12.20 7.43 -10.61
N LYS A 59 11.17 6.88 -11.26
CA LYS A 59 11.19 6.62 -12.69
C LYS A 59 11.38 7.91 -13.50
N SER A 60 10.71 9.00 -13.11
CA SER A 60 10.88 10.31 -13.73
C SER A 60 12.31 10.83 -13.61
N THR A 61 12.95 10.66 -12.45
CA THR A 61 14.35 11.05 -12.26
C THR A 61 15.28 10.21 -13.13
N ILE A 62 15.05 8.90 -13.23
CA ILE A 62 15.84 8.01 -14.09
C ILE A 62 15.68 8.41 -15.56
N ILE A 63 14.46 8.69 -16.01
CA ILE A 63 14.21 9.15 -17.38
C ILE A 63 14.94 10.46 -17.66
N LYS A 64 14.90 11.41 -16.71
CA LYS A 64 15.61 12.68 -16.83
C LYS A 64 17.14 12.49 -16.92
N ASP A 65 17.70 11.61 -16.10
CA ASP A 65 19.13 11.27 -16.15
C ASP A 65 19.52 10.62 -17.48
N LEU A 66 18.71 9.67 -17.96
CA LEU A 66 18.93 9.01 -19.25
C LEU A 66 18.84 10.00 -20.41
N LYS A 67 17.85 10.89 -20.41
CA LYS A 67 17.71 11.96 -21.42
C LYS A 67 18.92 12.90 -21.43
N ALA A 68 19.38 13.33 -20.26
CA ALA A 68 20.60 14.14 -20.13
C ALA A 68 21.84 13.40 -20.67
N ARG A 69 21.97 12.10 -20.41
CA ARG A 69 23.05 11.25 -20.95
C ARG A 69 22.97 11.06 -22.48
N LEU A 70 21.77 11.11 -23.04
CA LEU A 70 21.50 11.02 -24.47
C LEU A 70 21.64 12.36 -25.21
N GLY A 71 21.81 13.47 -24.48
CA GLY A 71 21.87 14.82 -25.06
C GLY A 71 20.51 15.36 -25.51
N GLU A 72 19.42 14.73 -25.10
CA GLU A 72 18.05 15.22 -25.31
C GLU A 72 17.65 16.04 -24.08
N GLU A 73 17.86 17.36 -24.13
CA GLU A 73 17.38 18.29 -23.08
C GLU A 73 15.84 18.38 -23.03
#